data_AF-A0A949UMT5-F1
#
_entry.id   AF-A0A949UMT5-F1
#
_cell.length_a   1.000
_cell.length_b   1.000
_cell.length_c   1.000
_cell.angle_alpha   90.00
_cell.angle_beta   90.00
_cell.angle_gamma   90.00
#
_symmetry.space_group_name_H-M   'P 1'
#
loop_
_entity.id
_entity.type
_entity.pdbx_description
1 polymer ?
#
loop_
_entity_poly.entity_id
_entity_poly.type
_entity_poly.pdbx_seq_one_letter_code
_entity_poly.pdbx_strand_id
1 'polypeptide(L)'
;MLALTLDEAKTIAILAAVVLVGGAIFSFWIMKSIMSKLLVAGLLALLAFAVWSQRSSLQDCADKVQGNFELAGTDVTIADTECSFFGTTITISDPRPGSDET
;
A
#
# COMPACT_ATOMS: atom_id res chain seq x y z
N MET A 1 -0.56 40.84 50.51
CA MET A 1 -0.02 39.47 50.45
C MET A 1 0.10 39.06 49.00
N LEU A 2 1.31 39.06 48.48
CA LEU A 2 1.84 38.34 47.32
C LEU A 2 3.35 38.59 47.41
N ALA A 3 3.97 38.02 48.46
CA ALA A 3 5.38 38.16 48.75
C ALA A 3 6.19 37.11 47.98
N LEU A 4 5.90 36.97 46.69
CA LEU A 4 6.82 36.30 45.79
C LEU A 4 7.94 37.30 45.55
N THR A 5 9.15 36.99 46.00
CA THR A 5 10.30 37.87 45.75
C THR A 5 10.51 37.99 44.23
N LEU A 6 11.00 39.14 43.77
CA LEU A 6 11.20 39.39 42.33
C LEU A 6 12.11 38.31 41.69
N ASP A 7 13.03 37.77 42.47
CA ASP A 7 13.95 36.71 42.08
C ASP A 7 13.24 35.36 41.88
N GLU A 8 12.30 35.03 42.78
CA GLU A 8 11.50 33.80 42.72
C GLU A 8 10.55 33.82 41.51
N ALA A 9 9.89 34.95 41.26
CA ALA A 9 9.04 35.13 40.09
C ALA A 9 9.83 34.97 38.77
N LYS A 10 11.04 35.53 38.71
CA LYS A 10 11.92 35.43 37.54
C LYS A 10 12.38 33.99 37.31
N THR A 11 12.72 33.26 38.37
CA THR A 11 13.14 31.86 38.29
C THR A 11 12.01 30.95 37.80
N ILE A 12 10.79 31.14 38.31
CA ILE A 12 9.61 30.39 37.87
C ILE A 12 9.29 30.69 36.40
N ALA A 13 9.39 31.96 35.98
CA ALA A 13 9.18 32.35 34.59
C ALA A 13 10.20 31.71 33.63
N ILE A 14 11.48 31.66 34.03
CA ILE A 14 12.53 31.00 33.23
C ILE A 14 12.27 29.50 33.14
N LEU A 15 11.94 28.83 34.24
CA LEU A 15 11.59 27.41 34.23
C LEU A 15 10.39 27.11 33.33
N ALA A 16 9.33 27.91 33.43
CA ALA A 16 8.15 27.78 32.58
C ALA A 16 8.50 27.97 31.09
N ALA A 17 9.32 28.97 30.77
CA ALA A 17 9.79 29.21 29.41
C ALA A 17 10.61 28.03 28.87
N VAL A 18 11.54 27.49 29.66
CA VAL A 18 12.37 26.33 29.27
C VAL A 18 11.49 25.09 29.04
N VAL A 19 10.51 24.84 29.91
CA VAL A 19 9.58 23.71 29.75
C VAL A 19 8.74 23.87 28.49
N LEU A 20 8.22 25.06 28.20
CA LEU A 20 7.44 25.31 26.99
C LEU A 20 8.29 25.12 25.72
N VAL A 21 9.50 25.66 25.70
CA VAL A 21 10.42 25.50 24.55
C VAL A 21 10.82 24.04 24.38
N GLY A 22 11.19 23.36 25.46
CA GLY A 22 11.51 21.93 25.43
C GLY A 22 10.32 21.08 24.97
N GLY A 23 9.13 21.37 25.48
CA GLY A 23 7.88 20.71 25.10
C GLY A 23 7.53 20.91 23.62
N ALA A 24 7.76 22.11 23.07
CA ALA A 24 7.54 22.40 21.66
C ALA A 24 8.50 21.60 20.76
N ILE A 25 9.79 21.56 21.09
CA ILE A 25 10.79 20.78 20.34
C ILE A 25 10.47 19.28 20.40
N PHE A 26 10.11 18.78 21.57
CA PHE A 26 9.74 17.37 21.76
C PHE A 26 8.49 17.00 20.95
N SER A 27 7.47 17.86 20.97
CA SER A 27 6.24 17.67 20.18
C SER A 27 6.52 17.66 18.68
N PHE A 28 7.39 18.56 18.20
CA PHE A 28 7.82 18.58 16.81
C PHE A 28 8.54 17.29 16.39
N TRP A 29 9.41 16.76 17.27
CA TRP A 29 10.12 15.50 17.03
C TRP A 29 9.17 14.30 16.93
N ILE A 30 8.18 14.24 17.83
CA ILE A 30 7.15 13.20 17.79
C ILE A 30 6.38 13.27 16.48
N MET A 31 5.89 14.45 16.10
CA MET A 31 5.13 14.64 14.86
C MET A 31 5.92 14.17 13.63
N LYS A 32 7.21 14.54 13.54
CA LYS A 32 8.10 14.10 12.45
C LYS A 32 8.24 12.57 12.41
N SER A 33 8.39 11.92 13.56
CA SER A 33 8.55 10.46 13.64
C SER A 33 7.28 9.70 13.27
N ILE A 34 6.11 10.23 13.62
CA ILE A 34 4.82 9.61 13.36
C ILE A 34 4.44 9.77 11.89
N MET A 35 4.71 10.92 11.28
CA MET A 35 4.34 11.18 9.88
C MET A 35 4.97 10.16 8.92
N SER A 36 6.25 9.81 9.11
CA SER A 36 6.92 8.79 8.29
C SER A 36 6.25 7.41 8.42
N LYS A 37 5.83 7.03 9.64
CA LYS A 37 5.11 5.77 9.87
C LYS A 37 3.74 5.78 9.23
N LEU A 38 3.00 6.89 9.32
CA LEU A 38 1.69 7.04 8.69
C LEU A 38 1.78 7.01 7.16
N LEU A 39 2.80 7.62 6.57
CA LEU A 39 3.01 7.57 5.12
C LEU A 39 3.32 6.14 4.65
N VAL A 40 4.21 5.42 5.34
CA VAL A 40 4.51 4.03 4.99
C VAL A 40 3.29 3.12 5.21
N ALA A 41 2.58 3.29 6.32
CA ALA A 41 1.34 2.54 6.57
C ALA A 41 0.27 2.84 5.52
N GLY A 42 0.10 4.11 5.13
CA GLY A 42 -0.82 4.52 4.07
C GLY A 42 -0.43 3.94 2.71
N LEU A 43 0.85 3.96 2.36
CA LEU A 43 1.36 3.35 1.13
C LEU A 43 1.09 1.83 1.12
N LEU A 44 1.41 1.13 2.20
CA LEU A 44 1.15 -0.31 2.30
C LEU A 44 -0.35 -0.61 2.25
N ALA A 45 -1.19 0.21 2.87
CA ALA A 45 -2.64 0.07 2.80
C ALA A 45 -3.17 0.28 1.37
N LEU A 46 -2.65 1.27 0.64
CA LEU A 46 -2.99 1.48 -0.78
C LEU A 46 -2.55 0.31 -1.65
N LEU A 47 -1.34 -0.22 -1.45
CA LEU A 47 -0.86 -1.39 -2.18
C LEU A 47 -1.70 -2.64 -1.84
N ALA A 48 -2.03 -2.85 -0.58
CA ALA A 48 -2.90 -3.95 -0.15
C ALA A 48 -4.30 -3.81 -0.76
N PHE A 49 -4.86 -2.60 -0.79
CA PHE A 49 -6.14 -2.32 -1.43
C PHE A 49 -6.10 -2.55 -2.93
N ALA A 50 -5.03 -2.09 -3.60
CA ALA A 50 -4.82 -2.32 -5.03
C ALA A 50 -4.76 -3.83 -5.35
N VAL A 51 -3.97 -4.60 -4.60
CA VAL A 51 -3.88 -6.07 -4.75
C VAL A 51 -5.22 -6.74 -4.46
N TRP A 52 -5.92 -6.30 -3.40
CA TRP A 52 -7.24 -6.84 -3.07
C TRP A 52 -8.26 -6.59 -4.18
N SER A 53 -8.23 -5.41 -4.80
CA SER A 53 -9.09 -5.08 -5.95
C SER A 53 -8.73 -5.88 -7.22
N GLN A 54 -7.50 -6.39 -7.33
CA GLN A 54 -7.06 -7.23 -8.46
C GLN A 54 -7.31 -8.72 -8.24
N ARG A 55 -7.74 -9.14 -7.04
CA ARG A 55 -8.03 -10.54 -6.74
C ARG A 55 -9.11 -11.12 -7.66
N SER A 56 -10.12 -10.32 -8.04
CA SER A 56 -11.16 -10.76 -8.97
C SER A 56 -10.57 -11.05 -10.35
N SER A 57 -9.67 -10.21 -10.87
CA SER A 57 -9.04 -10.42 -12.18
C SER A 57 -8.21 -11.71 -12.26
N LEU A 58 -7.61 -12.16 -11.16
CA LEU A 58 -6.93 -13.47 -11.08
C LEU A 58 -7.91 -14.64 -11.10
N GLN A 59 -9.04 -14.52 -10.41
CA GLN A 59 -10.07 -15.56 -10.42
C GLN A 59 -10.80 -15.61 -11.76
N ASP A 60 -11.17 -14.46 -12.33
CA ASP A 60 -11.79 -14.37 -13.66
C ASP A 60 -10.87 -14.91 -14.76
N CYS A 61 -9.55 -14.67 -14.68
CA CYS A 61 -8.58 -15.25 -15.61
C CYS A 61 -8.45 -16.77 -15.43
N ALA A 62 -8.36 -17.25 -14.18
CA ALA A 62 -8.28 -18.68 -13.90
C ALA A 62 -9.55 -19.43 -14.36
N ASP A 63 -10.73 -18.86 -14.11
CA ASP A 63 -12.02 -19.43 -14.51
C ASP A 63 -12.17 -19.42 -16.04
N LYS A 64 -11.71 -18.37 -16.73
CA LYS A 64 -11.74 -18.28 -18.20
C LYS A 64 -10.77 -19.26 -18.85
N VAL A 65 -9.59 -19.44 -18.28
CA VAL A 65 -8.61 -20.44 -18.72
C VAL A 65 -9.17 -21.86 -18.50
N GLN A 66 -9.73 -22.14 -17.33
CA GLN A 66 -10.36 -23.43 -17.03
C GLN A 66 -11.55 -23.74 -17.96
N GLY A 67 -12.41 -22.75 -18.20
CA GLY A 67 -13.54 -22.89 -19.13
C GLY A 67 -13.11 -23.14 -20.58
N ASN A 68 -12.06 -22.47 -21.06
CA ASN A 68 -11.49 -22.75 -22.39
C ASN A 68 -10.86 -24.15 -22.48
N PHE A 69 -10.21 -24.63 -21.40
CA PHE A 69 -9.70 -26.00 -21.35
C PHE A 69 -10.82 -27.05 -21.30
N GLU A 70 -11.92 -26.80 -20.60
CA GLU A 70 -13.09 -27.70 -20.57
C GLU A 70 -13.88 -27.71 -21.89
N LEU A 71 -13.93 -26.59 -22.62
CA LEU A 71 -14.57 -26.50 -23.94
C LEU A 71 -13.74 -27.14 -25.08
N ALA A 72 -12.46 -27.45 -24.86
CA ALA A 72 -11.58 -28.11 -25.84
C ALA A 72 -11.90 -29.61 -26.08
N GLY A 73 -13.05 -30.08 -25.62
CA GLY A 73 -13.60 -31.40 -25.93
C GLY A 73 -14.38 -31.47 -27.25
N THR A 74 -14.58 -30.36 -27.97
CA THR A 74 -15.46 -30.38 -29.18
C THR A 74 -15.03 -29.60 -30.43
N ASP A 75 -14.05 -28.69 -30.43
CA ASP A 75 -13.44 -28.22 -31.68
C ASP A 75 -12.19 -27.38 -31.39
N VAL A 76 -11.09 -27.65 -32.09
CA VAL A 76 -9.76 -27.09 -31.80
C VAL A 76 -9.61 -25.74 -32.50
N THR A 77 -9.88 -24.67 -31.77
CA THR A 77 -9.26 -23.36 -32.06
C THR A 77 -8.40 -22.98 -30.86
N ILE A 78 -7.08 -22.94 -31.08
CA ILE A 78 -6.10 -22.47 -30.10
C ILE A 78 -6.35 -20.98 -29.91
N ALA A 79 -7.18 -20.63 -28.93
CA ALA A 79 -7.44 -19.24 -28.58
C ALA A 79 -6.50 -18.87 -27.43
N ASP A 80 -5.44 -18.12 -27.76
CA ASP A 80 -4.62 -17.42 -26.79
C ASP A 80 -5.52 -16.69 -25.79
N THR A 81 -5.35 -16.98 -24.49
CA THR A 81 -6.19 -16.35 -23.48
C THR A 81 -5.56 -15.04 -23.04
N GLU A 82 -6.17 -13.93 -23.46
CA GLU A 82 -5.81 -12.59 -23.02
C GLU A 82 -6.33 -12.35 -21.60
N CYS A 83 -5.41 -12.20 -20.65
CA CYS A 83 -5.73 -11.74 -19.30
C CYS A 83 -5.13 -10.35 -19.10
N SER A 84 -5.99 -9.36 -18.86
CA SER A 84 -5.57 -7.98 -18.59
C SER A 84 -5.35 -7.79 -17.09
N PHE A 85 -4.08 -7.59 -16.71
CA PHE A 85 -3.70 -7.20 -15.36
C PHE A 85 -3.28 -5.73 -15.38
N PHE A 86 -4.08 -4.88 -14.74
CA PHE A 86 -3.75 -3.47 -14.51
C PHE A 86 -3.43 -2.69 -15.82
N GLY A 87 -4.18 -2.92 -16.89
CA GLY A 87 -3.97 -2.26 -18.18
C GLY A 87 -2.83 -2.86 -19.03
N THR A 88 -2.18 -3.91 -18.54
CA THR A 88 -1.22 -4.73 -19.28
C THR A 88 -1.88 -6.04 -19.67
N THR A 89 -2.04 -6.26 -20.97
CA THR A 89 -2.54 -7.53 -21.51
C THR A 89 -1.40 -8.54 -21.53
N ILE A 90 -1.58 -9.65 -20.82
CA ILE A 90 -0.66 -10.79 -20.86
C ILE A 90 -1.36 -11.90 -21.63
N THR A 91 -0.71 -12.34 -22.70
CA THR A 91 -1.15 -13.47 -23.53
C THR A 91 -0.52 -14.74 -22.96
N ILE A 92 -1.35 -15.68 -22.51
CA ILE A 92 -0.88 -17.00 -22.03
C ILE A 92 -1.06 -18.01 -23.17
N SER A 93 0.05 -18.46 -23.73
CA SER A 93 0.08 -19.53 -24.75
C SER A 93 0.03 -20.91 -24.10
N ASP A 94 -0.66 -21.84 -24.76
CA ASP A 94 -0.88 -23.21 -24.30
C ASP A 94 0.44 -24.04 -24.28
N PRO A 95 0.83 -24.67 -23.14
CA PRO A 95 2.07 -25.43 -23.02
C PRO A 95 2.01 -26.86 -23.56
N ARG A 96 0.91 -27.28 -24.21
CA ARG A 96 0.84 -28.62 -24.84
C ARG A 96 1.85 -28.71 -26.00
N PRO A 97 2.75 -29.72 -26.01
CA PRO A 97 3.76 -29.85 -27.05
C PRO A 97 3.10 -30.20 -28.39
N GLY A 98 3.04 -29.22 -29.28
CA GLY A 98 2.56 -29.38 -30.65
C GLY A 98 2.64 -28.14 -31.55
N SER A 99 3.27 -27.03 -31.10
CA SER A 99 3.20 -25.73 -31.77
C SER A 99 4.52 -25.20 -32.37
N ASP A 100 5.52 -26.06 -32.62
CA ASP A 100 6.77 -25.67 -33.28
C ASP A 100 6.99 -26.34 -34.66
N GLU A 101 5.92 -26.77 -35.35
CA GLU A 101 6.06 -27.25 -36.73
C GLU A 101 4.84 -26.84 -37.57
N THR A 102 4.87 -25.62 -38.11
CA THR A 102 4.80 -25.32 -39.56
C THR A 102 5.08 -23.83 -39.78
#